data_AF-G1N0R3-F1
#
_entry.id   AF-G1N0R3-F1
#
_cell.length_a   1.000
_cell.length_b   1.000
_cell.length_c   1.000
_cell.angle_alpha   90.00
_cell.angle_beta   90.00
_cell.angle_gamma   90.00
#
_symmetry.space_group_name_H-M   'P 1'
#
loop_
_entity.id
_entity.type
_entity.pdbx_description
1 polymer ?
#
loop_
_entity_poly.entity_id
_entity_poly.type
_entity_poly.pdbx_seq_one_letter_code
_entity_poly.pdbx_strand_id
1 'polypeptide(L)'
;MAEALGAELRRLSGRFGPDAVAGLVPPVVRLLELLEALVAPVGSEGEALLAERQDEEDLEQRLWEAERRERALRGRLAQLEEQNQQLLGQLAESHHQEDSTVRKEREVMLRLKEVVDKQRDELRAQAHEIVCKSRDTEALQEQLHRFMSMNEELRHKVAVVQAQLKSALEKKSDLEAAVLQTQREMSRRSRAAPEAPLPQPNQEGAAPLPAEQPPCQDAGRSPAQCCFSMEELQQILQERNELKTNLFLVQEELAYYQRELLNEERIPSFFLDAMKSTIKKQRRKIRAKMLGTAEESASSGEERWWGT
;
A
#
# COMPACT_ATOMS: atom_id res chain seq x y z
N MET A 1 95.65 -89.10 17.40
CA MET A 1 96.06 -87.73 17.78
C MET A 1 95.67 -87.40 19.23
N ALA A 2 94.42 -87.66 19.63
CA ALA A 2 93.95 -87.48 21.02
C ALA A 2 94.76 -88.29 22.06
N GLU A 3 95.16 -89.53 21.75
CA GLU A 3 95.99 -90.35 22.67
C GLU A 3 97.38 -89.76 22.93
N ALA A 4 98.03 -89.17 21.91
CA ALA A 4 99.34 -88.54 22.05
C ALA A 4 99.28 -87.26 22.90
N LEU A 5 98.26 -86.43 22.66
CA LEU A 5 97.95 -85.24 23.47
C LEU A 5 97.64 -85.61 24.92
N GLY A 6 96.88 -86.69 25.15
CA GLY A 6 96.62 -87.21 26.50
C GLY A 6 97.89 -87.68 27.23
N ALA A 7 98.85 -88.25 26.51
CA ALA A 7 100.15 -88.65 27.08
C ALA A 7 101.02 -87.44 27.45
N GLU A 8 101.01 -86.37 26.64
CA GLU A 8 101.74 -85.14 26.94
C GLU A 8 101.14 -84.35 28.12
N LEU A 9 99.81 -84.28 28.21
CA LEU A 9 99.13 -83.67 29.35
C LEU A 9 99.43 -84.41 30.67
N ARG A 10 99.56 -85.75 30.65
CA ARG A 10 100.04 -86.53 31.81
C ARG A 10 101.50 -86.22 32.16
N ARG A 11 102.37 -86.06 31.15
CA ARG A 11 103.78 -85.66 31.36
C ARG A 11 103.90 -84.26 31.97
N LEU A 12 103.07 -83.31 31.52
CA LEU A 12 103.01 -81.95 32.06
C LEU A 12 102.44 -81.94 33.48
N SER A 13 101.41 -82.74 33.76
CA SER A 13 100.83 -82.89 35.10
C SER A 13 101.86 -83.40 36.11
N GLY A 14 102.72 -84.36 35.71
CA GLY A 14 103.81 -84.85 36.56
C GLY A 14 104.94 -83.85 36.83
N ARG A 15 105.09 -82.79 36.01
CA ARG A 15 106.16 -81.79 36.15
C ARG A 15 105.70 -80.50 36.82
N PHE A 16 104.46 -80.08 36.59
CA PHE A 16 103.93 -78.78 37.02
C PHE A 16 102.72 -78.90 37.97
N GLY A 17 102.32 -80.13 38.34
CA GLY A 17 101.19 -80.41 39.20
C GLY A 17 99.86 -80.52 38.45
N PRO A 18 98.88 -81.26 39.00
CA PRO A 18 97.60 -81.53 38.32
C PRO A 18 96.74 -80.27 38.16
N ASP A 19 96.79 -79.33 39.11
CA ASP A 19 95.98 -78.10 39.07
C ASP A 19 96.36 -77.16 37.93
N ALA A 20 97.65 -77.11 37.56
CA ALA A 20 98.13 -76.31 36.44
C ALA A 20 97.64 -76.86 35.08
N VAL A 21 97.42 -78.17 34.97
CA VAL A 21 96.99 -78.83 33.73
C VAL A 21 95.46 -78.92 33.63
N ALA A 22 94.75 -78.96 34.76
CA ALA A 22 93.29 -79.02 34.80
C ALA A 22 92.61 -77.87 34.03
N GLY A 23 93.19 -76.67 34.04
CA GLY A 23 92.69 -75.51 33.29
C GLY A 23 92.88 -75.61 31.77
N LEU A 24 93.83 -76.41 31.29
CA LEU A 24 94.17 -76.55 29.87
C LEU A 24 93.33 -77.63 29.17
N VAL A 25 92.83 -78.61 29.90
CA VAL A 25 92.03 -79.72 29.34
C VAL A 25 90.76 -79.22 28.64
N PRO A 26 89.91 -78.34 29.23
CA PRO A 26 88.67 -77.90 28.57
C PRO A 26 88.89 -77.10 27.26
N PRO A 27 89.88 -76.18 27.17
CA PRO A 27 90.26 -75.57 25.89
C PRO A 27 90.71 -76.57 24.83
N VAL A 28 91.51 -77.56 25.20
CA VAL A 28 92.00 -78.59 24.26
C VAL A 28 90.85 -79.46 23.76
N VAL A 29 89.92 -79.84 24.64
CA VAL A 29 88.71 -80.58 24.25
C VAL A 29 87.85 -79.76 23.29
N ARG A 30 87.59 -78.48 23.59
CA ARG A 30 86.86 -77.59 22.65
C ARG A 30 87.55 -77.46 21.30
N LEU A 31 88.88 -77.35 21.28
CA LEU A 31 89.64 -77.30 20.02
C LEU A 31 89.52 -78.60 19.24
N LEU A 32 89.55 -79.74 19.92
CA LEU A 32 89.34 -81.05 19.29
C LEU A 32 87.91 -81.21 18.77
N GLU A 33 86.90 -80.76 19.52
CA GLU A 33 85.50 -80.72 19.09
C GLU A 33 85.30 -79.82 17.86
N LEU A 34 85.91 -78.63 17.84
CA LEU A 34 85.86 -77.72 16.70
C LEU A 34 86.58 -78.30 15.47
N LEU A 35 87.73 -78.97 15.67
CA LEU A 35 88.43 -79.64 14.60
C LEU A 35 87.66 -80.85 14.08
N GLU A 36 86.97 -81.59 14.96
CA GLU A 36 86.10 -82.71 14.57
C GLU A 36 84.87 -82.20 13.79
N ALA A 37 84.29 -81.06 14.17
CA ALA A 37 83.22 -80.41 13.41
C ALA A 37 83.67 -79.92 12.01
N LEU A 38 84.93 -79.50 11.87
CA LEU A 38 85.52 -79.08 10.59
C LEU A 38 85.99 -80.26 9.72
N VAL A 39 86.27 -81.42 10.31
CA VAL A 39 86.71 -82.65 9.61
C VAL A 39 85.55 -83.63 9.40
N ALA A 40 84.40 -83.41 10.04
CA ALA A 40 83.15 -84.09 9.72
C ALA A 40 82.94 -84.03 8.19
N PRO A 41 82.64 -85.17 7.54
CA PRO A 41 82.64 -85.23 6.09
C PRO A 41 81.67 -84.19 5.54
N VAL A 42 82.23 -83.32 4.71
CA VAL A 42 81.64 -82.45 3.67
C VAL A 42 80.87 -83.31 2.63
N GLY A 43 80.14 -84.34 3.08
CA GLY A 43 79.19 -85.11 2.30
C GLY A 43 77.82 -84.44 2.24
N SER A 44 77.56 -83.49 3.14
CA SER A 44 76.34 -82.66 3.10
C SER A 44 76.52 -81.35 2.34
N GLU A 45 77.72 -80.93 1.92
CA GLU A 45 77.83 -79.68 1.13
C GLU A 45 77.30 -79.89 -0.30
N GLY A 46 77.44 -81.08 -0.90
CA GLY A 46 76.83 -81.36 -2.20
C GLY A 46 75.29 -81.39 -2.14
N GLU A 47 74.72 -81.98 -1.10
CA GLU A 47 73.27 -82.03 -0.87
C GLU A 47 72.73 -80.69 -0.32
N ALA A 48 73.50 -79.97 0.51
CA ALA A 48 73.15 -78.63 0.99
C ALA A 48 73.29 -77.58 -0.10
N LEU A 49 74.27 -77.65 -1.01
CA LEU A 49 74.35 -76.74 -2.16
C LEU A 49 73.25 -77.01 -3.19
N LEU A 50 72.78 -78.26 -3.32
CA LEU A 50 71.63 -78.59 -4.15
C LEU A 50 70.31 -78.18 -3.47
N ALA A 51 70.19 -78.35 -2.14
CA ALA A 51 69.06 -77.87 -1.36
C ALA A 51 68.99 -76.34 -1.30
N GLU A 52 70.11 -75.65 -1.10
CA GLU A 52 70.22 -74.18 -1.14
C GLU A 52 69.86 -73.64 -2.52
N ARG A 53 70.29 -74.31 -3.61
CA ARG A 53 69.86 -73.94 -4.97
C ARG A 53 68.37 -74.15 -5.21
N GLN A 54 67.79 -75.24 -4.70
CA GLN A 54 66.34 -75.49 -4.79
C GLN A 54 65.55 -74.49 -3.94
N ASP A 55 66.05 -74.14 -2.76
CA ASP A 55 65.48 -73.13 -1.88
C ASP A 55 65.58 -71.73 -2.50
N GLU A 56 66.68 -71.40 -3.18
CA GLU A 56 66.83 -70.15 -3.95
C GLU A 56 65.80 -70.06 -5.09
N GLU A 57 65.63 -71.12 -5.88
CA GLU A 57 64.63 -71.18 -6.95
C GLU A 57 63.19 -71.08 -6.41
N ASP A 58 62.88 -71.72 -5.27
CA ASP A 58 61.58 -71.64 -4.61
C ASP A 58 61.32 -70.25 -4.01
N LEU A 59 62.34 -69.61 -3.45
CA LEU A 59 62.28 -68.24 -2.96
C LEU A 59 62.07 -67.25 -4.10
N GLU A 60 62.77 -67.39 -5.22
CA GLU A 60 62.57 -66.59 -6.43
C GLU A 60 61.16 -66.73 -6.98
N GLN A 61 60.63 -67.95 -7.03
CA GLN A 61 59.23 -68.19 -7.43
C GLN A 61 58.25 -67.49 -6.48
N ARG A 62 58.45 -67.60 -5.17
CA ARG A 62 57.60 -66.94 -4.16
C ARG A 62 57.66 -65.42 -4.25
N LEU A 63 58.85 -64.84 -4.51
CA LEU A 63 59.01 -63.40 -4.74
C LEU A 63 58.27 -62.97 -5.99
N TRP A 64 58.42 -63.70 -7.10
CA TRP A 64 57.72 -63.40 -8.35
C TRP A 64 56.19 -63.49 -8.20
N GLU A 65 55.70 -64.48 -7.48
CA GLU A 65 54.29 -64.59 -7.12
C GLU A 65 53.82 -63.44 -6.23
N ALA A 66 54.60 -63.08 -5.21
CA ALA A 66 54.29 -61.97 -4.31
C ALA A 66 54.24 -60.64 -5.07
N GLU A 67 55.19 -60.37 -5.96
CA GLU A 67 55.18 -59.20 -6.81
C GLU A 67 53.98 -59.19 -7.77
N ARG A 68 53.61 -60.34 -8.35
CA ARG A 68 52.41 -60.44 -9.20
C ARG A 68 51.15 -60.14 -8.38
N ARG A 69 51.04 -60.68 -7.16
CA ARG A 69 49.93 -60.40 -6.23
C ARG A 69 49.90 -58.92 -5.86
N GLU A 70 51.05 -58.32 -5.57
CA GLU A 70 51.16 -56.89 -5.27
C GLU A 70 50.73 -56.03 -6.46
N ARG A 71 51.19 -56.33 -7.68
CA ARG A 71 50.75 -55.66 -8.91
C ARG A 71 49.24 -55.76 -9.11
N ALA A 72 48.64 -56.93 -8.87
CA ALA A 72 47.20 -57.13 -8.97
C ALA A 72 46.43 -56.32 -7.90
N LEU A 73 46.92 -56.28 -6.66
CA LEU A 73 46.34 -55.49 -5.58
C LEU A 73 46.45 -53.98 -5.87
N ARG A 74 47.61 -53.51 -6.35
CA ARG A 74 47.80 -52.12 -6.78
C ARG A 74 46.83 -51.74 -7.91
N GLY A 75 46.64 -52.60 -8.89
CA GLY A 75 45.65 -52.40 -9.96
C GLY A 75 44.21 -52.29 -9.42
N ARG A 76 43.85 -53.15 -8.46
CA ARG A 76 42.53 -53.09 -7.80
C ARG A 76 42.35 -51.84 -6.94
N LEU A 77 43.39 -51.40 -6.23
CA LEU A 77 43.37 -50.15 -5.46
C LEU A 77 43.19 -48.94 -6.37
N ALA A 78 43.95 -48.86 -7.48
CA ALA A 78 43.80 -47.78 -8.46
C ALA A 78 42.38 -47.73 -9.05
N GLN A 79 41.78 -48.88 -9.37
CA GLN A 79 40.39 -48.95 -9.83
C GLN A 79 39.39 -48.47 -8.77
N LEU A 80 39.59 -48.85 -7.50
CA LEU A 80 38.74 -48.39 -6.40
C LEU A 80 38.93 -46.89 -6.11
N GLU A 81 40.15 -46.37 -6.23
CA GLU A 81 40.44 -44.95 -6.12
C GLU A 81 39.75 -44.15 -7.22
N GLU A 82 39.83 -44.62 -8.47
CA GLU A 82 39.12 -44.00 -9.60
C GLU A 82 37.60 -44.05 -9.40
N GLN A 83 37.05 -45.20 -8.98
CA GLN A 83 35.62 -45.33 -8.67
C GLN A 83 35.20 -44.40 -7.52
N ASN A 84 36.00 -44.30 -6.46
CA ASN A 84 35.73 -43.37 -5.37
C ASN A 84 35.77 -41.91 -5.85
N GLN A 85 36.73 -41.54 -6.70
CA GLN A 85 36.79 -40.21 -7.29
C GLN A 85 35.57 -39.92 -8.17
N GLN A 86 35.14 -40.89 -8.98
CA GLN A 86 33.91 -40.78 -9.79
C GLN A 86 32.67 -40.64 -8.90
N LEU A 87 32.53 -41.44 -7.86
CA LEU A 87 31.40 -41.36 -6.92
C LEU A 87 31.39 -40.03 -6.15
N LEU A 88 32.55 -39.54 -5.72
CA LEU A 88 32.67 -38.22 -5.08
C LEU A 88 32.30 -37.10 -6.05
N GLY A 89 32.70 -37.20 -7.32
CA GLY A 89 32.28 -36.28 -8.38
C GLY A 89 30.76 -36.27 -8.57
N GLN A 90 30.14 -37.45 -8.68
CA GLN A 90 28.69 -37.60 -8.81
C GLN A 90 27.93 -37.06 -7.59
N LEU A 91 28.43 -37.28 -6.37
CA LEU A 91 27.84 -36.71 -5.15
C LEU A 91 27.95 -35.19 -5.13
N ALA A 92 29.09 -34.62 -5.54
CA ALA A 92 29.27 -33.18 -5.63
C ALA A 92 28.34 -32.54 -6.68
N GLU A 93 28.20 -33.17 -7.84
CA GLU A 93 27.25 -32.75 -8.89
C GLU A 93 25.81 -32.82 -8.41
N SER A 94 25.42 -33.89 -7.73
CA SER A 94 24.09 -34.06 -7.14
C SER A 94 23.81 -32.96 -6.12
N HIS A 95 24.76 -32.68 -5.22
CA HIS A 95 24.65 -31.60 -4.24
C HIS A 95 24.53 -30.22 -4.90
N HIS A 96 25.31 -29.94 -5.94
CA HIS A 96 25.19 -28.68 -6.69
C HIS A 96 23.85 -28.56 -7.42
N GLN A 97 23.32 -29.67 -7.96
CA GLN A 97 22.02 -29.70 -8.59
C GLN A 97 20.92 -29.43 -7.56
N GLU A 98 20.94 -30.07 -6.40
CA GLU A 98 20.04 -29.83 -5.28
C GLU A 98 20.11 -28.39 -4.77
N ASP A 99 21.30 -27.83 -4.58
CA ASP A 99 21.45 -26.42 -4.21
C ASP A 99 20.83 -25.49 -5.26
N SER A 100 20.98 -25.83 -6.54
CA SER A 100 20.39 -25.05 -7.63
C SER A 100 18.86 -25.13 -7.64
N THR A 101 18.27 -26.29 -7.32
CA THR A 101 16.82 -26.44 -7.24
C THR A 101 16.26 -25.70 -6.03
N VAL A 102 16.89 -25.84 -4.86
CA VAL A 102 16.51 -25.10 -3.64
C VAL A 102 16.57 -23.59 -3.86
N ARG A 103 17.56 -23.08 -4.58
CA ARG A 103 17.64 -21.65 -4.93
C ARG A 103 16.47 -21.20 -5.80
N LYS A 104 16.12 -21.98 -6.83
CA LYS A 104 14.97 -21.69 -7.71
C LYS A 104 13.65 -21.72 -6.94
N GLU A 105 13.47 -22.70 -6.06
CA GLU A 105 12.29 -22.79 -5.19
C GLU A 105 12.17 -21.60 -4.24
N ARG A 106 13.29 -21.16 -3.64
CA ARG A 106 13.33 -19.96 -2.82
C ARG A 106 12.96 -18.72 -3.62
N GLU A 107 13.46 -18.58 -4.85
CA GLU A 107 13.11 -17.46 -5.72
C GLU A 107 11.61 -17.46 -6.06
N VAL A 108 11.06 -18.61 -6.42
CA VAL A 108 9.61 -18.77 -6.67
C VAL A 108 8.81 -18.43 -5.42
N MET A 109 9.23 -18.90 -4.25
CA MET A 109 8.58 -18.60 -2.98
C MET A 109 8.59 -17.10 -2.66
N LEU A 110 9.70 -16.41 -2.89
CA LEU A 110 9.79 -14.96 -2.69
C LEU A 110 8.84 -14.21 -3.63
N ARG A 111 8.81 -14.59 -4.93
CA ARG A 111 7.87 -14.00 -5.90
C ARG A 111 6.41 -14.25 -5.51
N LEU A 112 6.08 -15.46 -5.07
CA LEU A 112 4.73 -15.80 -4.58
C LEU A 112 4.38 -14.99 -3.33
N LYS A 113 5.32 -14.84 -2.39
CA LYS A 113 5.13 -14.00 -1.21
C LYS A 113 4.87 -12.55 -1.58
N GLU A 114 5.64 -11.97 -2.51
CA GLU A 114 5.42 -10.61 -3.00
C GLU A 114 4.03 -10.43 -3.62
N VAL A 115 3.58 -11.39 -4.44
CA VAL A 115 2.24 -11.34 -5.05
C VAL A 115 1.16 -11.46 -3.97
N VAL A 116 1.31 -12.36 -3.01
CA VAL A 116 0.36 -12.53 -1.90
C VAL A 116 0.30 -11.27 -1.04
N ASP A 117 1.45 -10.65 -0.73
CA ASP A 117 1.50 -9.43 0.06
C ASP A 117 0.85 -8.25 -0.70
N LYS A 118 1.10 -8.11 -2.01
CA LYS A 118 0.39 -7.15 -2.88
C LYS A 118 -1.12 -7.39 -2.88
N GLN A 119 -1.57 -8.63 -3.07
CA GLN A 119 -2.99 -8.98 -3.04
C GLN A 119 -3.63 -8.68 -1.68
N ARG A 120 -2.91 -8.90 -0.58
CA ARG A 120 -3.40 -8.53 0.76
C ARG A 120 -3.57 -7.02 0.90
N ASP A 121 -2.61 -6.24 0.41
CA ASP A 121 -2.70 -4.78 0.45
C ASP A 121 -3.80 -4.24 -0.47
N GLU A 122 -3.99 -4.84 -1.65
CA GLU A 122 -5.12 -4.56 -2.54
C GLU A 122 -6.46 -4.87 -1.86
N LEU A 123 -6.59 -6.03 -1.22
CA LEU A 123 -7.81 -6.39 -0.47
C LEU A 123 -8.08 -5.41 0.69
N ARG A 124 -7.04 -4.96 1.40
CA ARG A 124 -7.19 -3.94 2.45
C ARG A 124 -7.65 -2.60 1.88
N ALA A 125 -7.04 -2.16 0.77
CA ALA A 125 -7.42 -0.92 0.09
C ALA A 125 -8.87 -0.97 -0.40
N GLN A 126 -9.27 -2.07 -1.05
CA GLN A 126 -10.65 -2.29 -1.48
C GLN A 126 -11.63 -2.33 -0.31
N ALA A 127 -11.27 -2.99 0.80
CA ALA A 127 -12.10 -3.00 2.01
C ALA A 127 -12.32 -1.58 2.58
N HIS A 128 -11.26 -0.76 2.61
CA HIS A 128 -11.38 0.65 2.99
C HIS A 128 -12.27 1.45 2.03
N GLU A 129 -12.12 1.24 0.71
CA GLU A 129 -12.97 1.89 -0.29
C GLU A 129 -14.44 1.52 -0.15
N ILE A 130 -14.75 0.23 0.11
CA ILE A 130 -16.11 -0.24 0.38
C ILE A 130 -16.69 0.48 1.60
N VAL A 131 -15.93 0.62 2.69
CA VAL A 131 -16.37 1.33 3.89
C VAL A 131 -16.57 2.83 3.65
N CYS A 132 -15.72 3.47 2.84
CA CYS A 132 -15.94 4.87 2.45
C CYS A 132 -17.24 5.02 1.66
N LYS A 133 -17.44 4.18 0.63
CA LYS A 133 -18.67 4.20 -0.17
C LYS A 133 -19.91 3.88 0.66
N SER A 134 -19.83 2.96 1.63
CA SER A 134 -20.97 2.64 2.49
C SER A 134 -21.39 3.85 3.33
N ARG A 135 -20.43 4.58 3.90
CA ARG A 135 -20.69 5.83 4.64
C ARG A 135 -21.33 6.90 3.76
N ASP A 136 -20.87 7.04 2.52
CA ASP A 136 -21.49 7.99 1.58
C ASP A 136 -22.93 7.58 1.25
N THR A 137 -23.19 6.29 1.05
CA THR A 137 -24.56 5.80 0.82
C THR A 137 -25.46 6.00 2.04
N GLU A 138 -24.95 5.79 3.25
CA GLU A 138 -25.68 6.07 4.50
C GLU A 138 -26.01 7.56 4.64
N ALA A 139 -25.05 8.45 4.38
CA ALA A 139 -25.26 9.89 4.41
C ALA A 139 -26.32 10.35 3.39
N LEU A 140 -26.30 9.81 2.17
CA LEU A 140 -27.32 10.09 1.15
C LEU A 140 -28.69 9.53 1.54
N GLN A 141 -28.75 8.36 2.16
CA GLN A 141 -30.00 7.80 2.68
C GLN A 141 -30.59 8.68 3.79
N GLU A 142 -29.77 9.21 4.69
CA GLU A 142 -30.24 10.16 5.71
C GLU A 142 -30.77 11.45 5.10
N GLN A 143 -30.08 12.00 4.09
CA GLN A 143 -30.56 13.18 3.38
C GLN A 143 -31.90 12.93 2.71
N LEU A 144 -32.05 11.79 2.03
CA LEU A 144 -33.32 11.39 1.43
C LEU A 144 -34.42 11.27 2.47
N HIS A 145 -34.14 10.67 3.63
CA HIS A 145 -35.12 10.55 4.71
C HIS A 145 -35.57 11.94 5.22
N ARG A 146 -34.62 12.87 5.42
CA ARG A 146 -34.94 14.26 5.81
C ARG A 146 -35.80 14.97 4.76
N PHE A 147 -35.52 14.78 3.47
CA PHE A 147 -36.34 15.33 2.38
C PHE A 147 -37.75 14.73 2.37
N MET A 148 -37.88 13.42 2.59
CA MET A 148 -39.17 12.75 2.68
C MET A 148 -40.02 13.31 3.82
N SER A 149 -39.45 13.44 5.02
CA SER A 149 -40.14 14.05 6.17
C SER A 149 -40.56 15.49 5.89
N MET A 150 -39.67 16.31 5.32
CA MET A 150 -40.02 17.68 4.94
C MET A 150 -41.11 17.73 3.87
N ASN A 151 -41.11 16.80 2.91
CA ASN A 151 -42.12 16.72 1.88
C ASN A 151 -43.50 16.36 2.46
N GLU A 152 -43.55 15.41 3.40
CA GLU A 152 -44.76 15.06 4.14
C GLU A 152 -45.29 16.25 4.95
N GLU A 153 -44.42 16.98 5.64
CA GLU A 153 -44.78 18.21 6.35
C GLU A 153 -45.36 19.28 5.41
N LEU A 154 -44.77 19.47 4.24
CA LEU A 154 -45.28 20.42 3.24
C LEU A 154 -46.63 19.99 2.70
N ARG A 155 -46.82 18.70 2.39
CA ARG A 155 -48.13 18.16 1.99
C ARG A 155 -49.19 18.38 3.09
N HIS A 156 -48.81 18.16 4.35
CA HIS A 156 -49.69 18.43 5.48
C HIS A 156 -50.05 19.92 5.61
N LYS A 157 -49.06 20.82 5.51
CA LYS A 157 -49.29 22.28 5.51
C LYS A 157 -50.23 22.71 4.38
N VAL A 158 -50.04 22.19 3.17
CA VAL A 158 -50.93 22.45 2.03
C VAL A 158 -52.35 21.95 2.32
N ALA A 159 -52.51 20.75 2.87
CA ALA A 159 -53.82 20.21 3.23
C ALA A 159 -54.55 21.08 4.27
N VAL A 160 -53.82 21.54 5.30
CA VAL A 160 -54.37 22.44 6.34
C VAL A 160 -54.79 23.78 5.73
N VAL A 161 -53.94 24.43 4.94
CA VAL A 161 -54.27 25.71 4.30
C VAL A 161 -55.43 25.55 3.32
N GLN A 162 -55.48 24.45 2.57
CA GLN A 162 -56.60 24.17 1.67
C GLN A 162 -57.92 23.97 2.43
N ALA A 163 -57.89 23.30 3.60
CA ALA A 163 -59.08 23.15 4.44
C ALA A 163 -59.53 24.50 5.04
N GLN A 164 -58.58 25.33 5.48
CA GLN A 164 -58.87 26.69 5.96
C GLN A 164 -59.50 27.56 4.86
N LEU A 165 -58.97 27.50 3.63
CA LEU A 165 -59.53 28.22 2.48
C LEU A 165 -60.96 27.78 2.18
N LYS A 166 -61.24 26.47 2.17
CA LYS A 166 -62.60 25.94 1.95
C LYS A 166 -63.57 26.43 3.02
N SER A 167 -63.21 26.35 4.31
CA SER A 167 -64.05 26.85 5.39
C SER A 167 -64.29 28.36 5.32
N ALA A 168 -63.29 29.14 4.90
CA ALA A 168 -63.45 30.59 4.70
C ALA A 168 -64.41 30.91 3.54
N LEU A 169 -64.35 30.14 2.45
CA LEU A 169 -65.28 30.27 1.32
C LEU A 169 -66.72 29.91 1.71
N GLU A 170 -66.92 28.82 2.46
CA GLU A 170 -68.24 28.44 2.99
C GLU A 170 -68.83 29.55 3.87
N LYS A 171 -68.05 30.07 4.82
CA LYS A 171 -68.48 31.20 5.67
C LYS A 171 -68.80 32.45 4.85
N LYS A 172 -68.02 32.74 3.80
CA LYS A 172 -68.30 33.86 2.89
C LYS A 172 -69.62 33.65 2.17
N SER A 173 -69.89 32.46 1.62
CA SER A 173 -71.15 32.16 0.95
C SER A 173 -72.35 32.25 1.89
N ASP A 174 -72.20 31.81 3.14
CA ASP A 174 -73.26 31.91 4.16
C ASP A 174 -73.58 33.38 4.49
N LEU A 175 -72.54 34.20 4.64
CA LEU A 175 -72.70 35.64 4.87
C LEU A 175 -73.32 36.36 3.67
N GLU A 176 -72.89 36.03 2.45
CA GLU A 176 -73.50 36.57 1.23
C GLU A 176 -74.98 36.19 1.12
N ALA A 177 -75.34 34.95 1.45
CA ALA A 177 -76.74 34.51 1.50
C ALA A 177 -77.54 35.29 2.56
N ALA A 178 -76.97 35.51 3.76
CA ALA A 178 -77.59 36.30 4.81
C ALA A 178 -77.78 37.78 4.40
N VAL A 179 -76.79 38.38 3.74
CA VAL A 179 -76.88 39.75 3.20
C VAL A 179 -77.99 39.83 2.14
N LEU A 180 -78.07 38.87 1.21
CA LEU A 180 -79.14 38.84 0.21
C LEU A 180 -80.53 38.66 0.84
N GLN A 181 -80.65 37.84 1.89
CA GLN A 181 -81.91 37.65 2.60
C GLN A 181 -82.35 38.92 3.32
N THR A 182 -81.45 39.55 4.09
CA THR A 182 -81.74 40.82 4.77
C THR A 182 -82.11 41.93 3.77
N GLN A 183 -81.44 41.99 2.61
CA GLN A 183 -81.79 42.91 1.53
C GLN A 183 -83.21 42.64 0.99
N ARG A 184 -83.59 41.37 0.77
CA ARG A 184 -84.95 41.00 0.34
C ARG A 184 -86.00 41.38 1.39
N GLU A 185 -85.71 41.18 2.68
CA GLU A 185 -86.60 41.58 3.77
C GLU A 185 -86.75 43.10 3.86
N MET A 186 -85.65 43.85 3.69
CA MET A 186 -85.68 45.31 3.60
C MET A 186 -86.54 45.79 2.42
N SER A 187 -86.36 45.20 1.24
CA SER A 187 -87.18 45.50 0.05
C SER A 187 -88.67 45.15 0.24
N ARG A 188 -88.98 44.09 1.00
CA ARG A 188 -90.37 43.76 1.36
C ARG A 188 -90.95 44.79 2.34
N ARG A 189 -90.18 45.20 3.35
CA ARG A 189 -90.60 46.25 4.32
C ARG A 189 -90.82 47.60 3.64
N SER A 190 -89.95 48.00 2.72
CA SER A 190 -90.12 49.25 1.96
C SER A 190 -91.32 49.21 1.01
N ARG A 191 -91.66 48.05 0.43
CA ARG A 191 -92.87 47.89 -0.41
C ARG A 191 -94.18 47.81 0.40
N ALA A 192 -94.12 47.39 1.66
CA ALA A 192 -95.26 47.32 2.57
C ALA A 192 -95.52 48.62 3.35
N ALA A 193 -94.60 49.59 3.28
CA ALA A 193 -94.81 50.94 3.81
C ALA A 193 -95.70 51.74 2.84
N PRO A 194 -96.81 52.38 3.28
CA PRO A 194 -97.62 53.24 2.42
C PRO A 194 -96.84 54.48 1.99
N GLU A 195 -97.04 54.94 0.74
CA GLU A 195 -96.51 56.23 0.25
C GLU A 195 -96.86 57.38 1.20
N ALA A 196 -95.84 58.01 1.78
CA ALA A 196 -95.96 59.35 2.35
C ALA A 196 -95.45 60.36 1.30
N PRO A 197 -96.25 61.38 0.90
CA PRO A 197 -95.87 62.31 -0.15
C PRO A 197 -94.69 63.21 0.23
N LEU A 198 -93.76 63.38 -0.71
CA LEU A 198 -92.86 64.53 -0.76
C LEU A 198 -93.64 65.81 -1.07
N PRO A 199 -93.17 66.97 -0.56
CA PRO A 199 -93.20 68.18 -1.39
C PRO A 199 -91.79 68.79 -1.53
N GLN A 200 -91.36 68.92 -2.79
CA GLN A 200 -90.43 69.95 -3.31
C GLN A 200 -91.25 70.81 -4.30
N PRO A 201 -90.93 72.10 -4.63
CA PRO A 201 -89.63 72.53 -5.19
C PRO A 201 -89.23 74.00 -4.91
N ASN A 202 -87.97 74.44 -5.07
CA ASN A 202 -87.33 75.06 -6.27
C ASN A 202 -86.08 75.80 -5.73
N GLN A 203 -84.94 76.05 -6.39
CA GLN A 203 -84.42 75.98 -7.78
C GLN A 203 -82.88 75.96 -7.63
N GLU A 204 -82.12 75.05 -8.28
CA GLU A 204 -81.65 75.08 -9.68
C GLU A 204 -80.20 75.62 -9.78
N GLY A 205 -79.31 74.78 -10.29
CA GLY A 205 -77.87 75.04 -10.44
C GLY A 205 -77.14 73.78 -10.88
N ALA A 206 -76.87 73.70 -12.18
CA ALA A 206 -76.36 72.55 -12.94
C ALA A 206 -75.00 71.96 -12.48
N ALA A 207 -74.84 70.65 -12.71
CA ALA A 207 -73.60 69.84 -12.61
C ALA A 207 -72.53 70.25 -13.66
N PRO A 208 -71.30 69.66 -13.76
CA PRO A 208 -70.72 68.48 -13.07
C PRO A 208 -69.20 68.52 -12.67
N LEU A 209 -68.83 67.82 -11.57
CA LEU A 209 -67.48 67.27 -11.21
C LEU A 209 -66.30 68.28 -11.06
N PRO A 210 -65.25 68.05 -10.21
CA PRO A 210 -64.58 66.77 -9.96
C PRO A 210 -64.22 66.48 -8.49
N ALA A 211 -63.76 65.25 -8.28
CA ALA A 211 -63.05 64.82 -7.08
C ALA A 211 -61.84 65.72 -6.79
N GLU A 212 -61.91 66.51 -5.73
CA GLU A 212 -60.75 67.24 -5.22
C GLU A 212 -59.98 66.35 -4.25
N GLN A 213 -58.85 65.85 -4.76
CA GLN A 213 -57.64 65.63 -3.99
C GLN A 213 -57.29 66.93 -3.22
N PRO A 214 -56.72 66.87 -2.01
CA PRO A 214 -56.10 68.05 -1.40
C PRO A 214 -54.85 68.44 -2.21
N PRO A 215 -54.71 69.69 -2.70
CA PRO A 215 -53.48 70.19 -3.27
C PRO A 215 -52.58 70.71 -2.13
N CYS A 216 -51.67 69.87 -1.63
CA CYS A 216 -50.49 70.37 -0.94
C CYS A 216 -49.47 70.83 -2.00
N GLN A 217 -49.61 72.08 -2.46
CA GLN A 217 -48.44 72.79 -2.99
C GLN A 217 -47.77 73.48 -1.81
N ASP A 218 -46.68 72.89 -1.34
CA ASP A 218 -45.66 73.64 -0.61
C ASP A 218 -44.31 73.36 -1.28
N ALA A 219 -43.75 74.41 -1.84
CA ALA A 219 -42.50 74.41 -2.57
C ALA A 219 -41.34 74.31 -1.58
N GLY A 220 -40.64 73.17 -1.58
CA GLY A 220 -39.52 72.97 -0.66
C GLY A 220 -38.71 71.71 -0.96
N ARG A 221 -38.03 71.71 -2.13
CA ARG A 221 -36.95 70.77 -2.51
C ARG A 221 -37.39 69.32 -2.79
N SER A 222 -37.66 69.02 -4.07
CA SER A 222 -37.95 67.69 -4.58
C SER A 222 -36.78 66.70 -4.36
N PRO A 223 -36.96 65.60 -3.59
CA PRO A 223 -36.08 64.42 -3.61
C PRO A 223 -36.73 63.25 -4.38
N ALA A 224 -37.79 63.51 -5.16
CA ALA A 224 -38.62 62.50 -5.80
C ALA A 224 -38.51 62.53 -7.34
N GLN A 225 -37.32 62.77 -7.89
CA GLN A 225 -37.00 62.34 -9.24
C GLN A 225 -36.58 60.87 -9.21
N CYS A 226 -37.54 60.00 -8.94
CA CYS A 226 -37.45 58.59 -9.30
C CYS A 226 -38.88 58.07 -9.45
N CYS A 227 -39.52 58.50 -10.54
CA CYS A 227 -40.83 58.01 -10.90
C CYS A 227 -40.65 56.70 -11.67
N PHE A 228 -40.29 55.63 -10.96
CA PHE A 228 -40.49 54.30 -11.50
C PHE A 228 -42.00 54.05 -11.57
N SER A 229 -42.47 53.45 -12.67
CA SER A 229 -43.83 52.93 -12.72
C SER A 229 -43.99 51.83 -11.65
N MET A 230 -45.23 51.53 -11.24
CA MET A 230 -45.46 50.44 -10.28
C MET A 230 -44.91 49.11 -10.80
N GLU A 231 -45.02 48.88 -12.11
CA GLU A 231 -44.47 47.73 -12.81
C GLU A 231 -42.94 47.73 -12.80
N GLU A 232 -42.29 48.86 -13.08
CA GLU A 232 -40.83 48.99 -13.02
C GLU A 232 -40.31 48.73 -11.59
N LEU A 233 -41.01 49.22 -10.56
CA LEU A 233 -40.63 48.96 -9.18
C LEU A 233 -40.80 47.48 -8.81
N GLN A 234 -41.88 46.82 -9.26
CA GLN A 234 -42.06 45.38 -9.08
C GLN A 234 -40.96 44.59 -9.77
N GLN A 235 -40.60 44.97 -10.99
CA GLN A 235 -39.53 44.34 -11.75
C GLN A 235 -38.17 44.53 -11.06
N ILE A 236 -37.83 45.74 -10.61
CA ILE A 236 -36.60 46.01 -9.85
C ILE A 236 -36.55 45.19 -8.56
N LEU A 237 -37.67 45.06 -7.86
CA LEU A 237 -37.74 44.25 -6.64
C LEU A 237 -37.55 42.76 -6.92
N GLN A 238 -38.09 42.27 -8.03
CA GLN A 238 -37.90 40.89 -8.49
C GLN A 238 -36.45 40.65 -8.89
N GLU A 239 -35.88 41.50 -9.75
CA GLU A 239 -34.48 41.43 -10.16
C GLU A 239 -33.55 41.51 -8.95
N ARG A 240 -33.85 42.38 -7.97
CA ARG A 240 -33.10 42.45 -6.71
C ARG A 240 -33.19 41.15 -5.91
N ASN A 241 -34.35 40.50 -5.86
CA ASN A 241 -34.50 39.23 -5.16
C ASN A 241 -33.74 38.11 -5.86
N GLU A 242 -33.78 38.07 -7.19
CA GLU A 242 -33.02 37.12 -8.01
C GLU A 242 -31.50 37.33 -7.88
N LEU A 243 -31.04 38.58 -7.89
CA LEU A 243 -29.65 38.92 -7.64
C LEU A 243 -29.23 38.56 -6.21
N LYS A 244 -30.13 38.69 -5.23
CA LYS A 244 -29.86 38.27 -3.85
C LYS A 244 -29.71 36.76 -3.74
N THR A 245 -30.54 35.98 -4.42
CA THR A 245 -30.40 34.51 -4.45
C THR A 245 -29.12 34.10 -5.18
N ASN A 246 -28.81 34.72 -6.32
CA ASN A 246 -27.59 34.42 -7.08
C ASN A 246 -26.33 34.80 -6.28
N LEU A 247 -26.34 35.93 -5.58
CA LEU A 247 -25.24 36.36 -4.72
C LEU A 247 -25.02 35.38 -3.57
N PHE A 248 -26.10 34.84 -2.99
CA PHE A 248 -26.01 33.82 -1.95
C PHE A 248 -25.38 32.52 -2.49
N LEU A 249 -25.82 32.04 -3.66
CA LEU A 249 -25.25 30.86 -4.31
C LEU A 249 -23.77 31.04 -4.62
N VAL A 250 -23.39 32.18 -5.21
CA VAL A 250 -21.99 32.48 -5.53
C VAL A 250 -21.14 32.60 -4.25
N GLN A 251 -21.69 33.14 -3.15
CA GLN A 251 -20.98 33.16 -1.86
C GLN A 251 -20.75 31.75 -1.31
N GLU A 252 -21.73 30.86 -1.43
CA GLU A 252 -21.58 29.46 -1.02
C GLU A 252 -20.54 28.73 -1.87
N GLU A 253 -20.56 28.91 -3.20
CA GLU A 253 -19.54 28.36 -4.10
C GLU A 253 -18.14 28.88 -3.76
N LEU A 254 -18.00 30.18 -3.49
CA LEU A 254 -16.72 30.76 -3.09
C LEU A 254 -16.23 30.19 -1.75
N ALA A 255 -17.12 29.99 -0.79
CA ALA A 255 -16.79 29.35 0.48
C ALA A 255 -16.36 27.89 0.28
N TYR A 256 -17.04 27.16 -0.62
CA TYR A 256 -16.70 25.81 -1.04
C TYR A 256 -15.27 25.76 -1.61
N TYR A 257 -14.95 26.61 -2.59
CA TYR A 257 -13.62 26.63 -3.20
C TYR A 257 -12.52 27.03 -2.19
N GLN A 258 -12.80 27.96 -1.28
CA GLN A 258 -11.86 28.30 -0.21
C GLN A 258 -11.58 27.11 0.70
N ARG A 259 -12.63 26.41 1.15
CA ARG A 259 -12.49 25.28 2.07
C ARG A 259 -11.88 24.03 1.43
N GLU A 260 -12.30 23.67 0.21
CA GLU A 260 -11.99 22.36 -0.37
C GLU A 260 -10.86 22.39 -1.40
N LEU A 261 -10.68 23.49 -2.14
CA LEU A 261 -9.62 23.60 -3.13
C LEU A 261 -8.39 24.34 -2.62
N LEU A 262 -8.57 25.36 -1.78
CA LEU A 262 -7.47 26.22 -1.32
C LEU A 262 -6.91 25.81 0.04
N ASN A 263 -7.74 25.37 1.00
CA ASN A 263 -7.29 25.04 2.35
C ASN A 263 -6.77 23.59 2.51
N GLU A 264 -7.16 22.64 1.65
CA GLU A 264 -6.65 21.26 1.69
C GLU A 264 -5.31 21.06 0.93
N GLU A 265 -4.64 22.14 0.50
CA GLU A 265 -3.37 22.13 -0.26
C GLU A 265 -3.37 21.22 -1.52
N ARG A 266 -4.55 20.82 -2.02
CA ARG A 266 -4.68 19.99 -3.24
C ARG A 266 -4.08 20.67 -4.47
N ILE A 267 -3.96 22.00 -4.44
CA ILE A 267 -3.36 22.80 -5.50
C ILE A 267 -2.05 23.40 -4.98
N PRO A 268 -0.91 23.11 -5.63
CA PRO A 268 0.38 23.68 -5.24
C PRO A 268 0.37 25.23 -5.22
N SER A 269 1.02 25.82 -4.22
CA SER A 269 1.05 27.26 -3.96
C SER A 269 1.50 28.11 -5.16
N PHE A 270 2.48 27.64 -5.93
CA PHE A 270 2.98 28.37 -7.10
C PHE A 270 1.92 28.56 -8.20
N PHE A 271 1.01 27.60 -8.39
CA PHE A 271 -0.10 27.75 -9.34
C PHE A 271 -1.10 28.80 -8.85
N LEU A 272 -1.40 28.80 -7.55
CA LEU A 272 -2.28 29.81 -6.95
C LEU A 272 -1.69 31.21 -7.09
N ASP A 273 -0.38 31.37 -6.93
CA ASP A 273 0.27 32.66 -7.04
C ASP A 273 0.34 33.16 -8.50
N ALA A 274 0.57 32.26 -9.46
CA ALA A 274 0.44 32.58 -10.88
C ALA A 274 -0.99 32.98 -11.26
N MET A 275 -2.00 32.26 -10.76
CA MET A 275 -3.42 32.60 -10.94
C MET A 275 -3.77 33.94 -10.33
N LYS A 276 -3.37 34.20 -9.07
CA LYS A 276 -3.57 35.50 -8.40
C LYS A 276 -2.93 36.65 -9.17
N SER A 277 -1.72 36.46 -9.71
CA SER A 277 -1.03 37.46 -10.55
C SER A 277 -1.83 37.75 -11.82
N THR A 278 -2.35 36.72 -12.48
CA THR A 278 -3.18 36.84 -13.68
C THR A 278 -4.50 37.55 -13.38
N ILE A 279 -5.16 37.20 -12.27
CA ILE A 279 -6.39 37.85 -11.80
C ILE A 279 -6.13 39.33 -11.47
N LYS A 280 -5.01 39.66 -10.82
CA LYS A 280 -4.62 41.06 -10.55
C LYS A 280 -4.44 41.85 -11.84
N LYS A 281 -3.79 41.28 -12.86
CA LYS A 281 -3.64 41.90 -14.19
C LYS A 281 -5.01 42.11 -14.86
N GLN A 282 -5.89 41.11 -14.82
CA GLN A 282 -7.26 41.22 -15.36
C GLN A 282 -8.09 42.27 -14.62
N ARG A 283 -8.01 42.35 -13.29
CA ARG A 283 -8.70 43.39 -12.50
C ARG A 283 -8.20 44.79 -12.86
N ARG A 284 -6.90 44.99 -13.07
CA ARG A 284 -6.37 46.26 -13.57
C ARG A 284 -6.90 46.59 -14.96
N LYS A 285 -6.93 45.61 -15.86
CA LYS A 285 -7.48 45.75 -17.22
C LYS A 285 -8.97 46.12 -17.20
N ILE A 286 -9.78 45.42 -16.41
CA ILE A 286 -11.20 45.72 -16.22
C ILE A 286 -11.37 47.12 -15.64
N ARG A 287 -10.60 47.47 -14.60
CA ARG A 287 -10.64 48.81 -13.99
C ARG A 287 -10.29 49.90 -15.01
N ALA A 288 -9.25 49.70 -15.82
CA ALA A 288 -8.87 50.65 -16.87
C ALA A 288 -9.98 50.82 -17.91
N LYS A 289 -10.64 49.73 -18.33
CA LYS A 289 -11.80 49.76 -19.22
C LYS A 289 -13.00 50.48 -18.60
N MET A 290 -13.31 50.20 -17.33
CA MET A 290 -14.40 50.84 -16.59
C MET A 290 -14.17 52.34 -16.37
N LEU A 291 -12.91 52.76 -16.26
CA LEU A 291 -12.52 54.16 -16.04
C LEU A 291 -12.12 54.88 -17.34
N GLY A 292 -12.12 54.20 -18.49
CA GLY A 292 -11.74 54.76 -19.79
C GLY A 292 -10.26 55.15 -19.95
N THR A 293 -9.35 54.61 -19.14
CA THR A 293 -7.90 54.90 -19.20
C THR A 293 -7.15 53.89 -20.05
N ALA A 294 -6.07 54.30 -20.75
CA ALA A 294 -5.29 53.44 -21.63
C ALA A 294 -4.65 52.24 -20.90
N GLU A 295 -4.63 51.06 -21.54
CA GLU A 295 -4.03 49.83 -20.99
C GLU A 295 -2.49 49.95 -20.95
N GLU A 296 -1.92 50.17 -19.76
CA GLU A 296 -0.47 50.12 -19.58
C GLU A 296 0.02 48.67 -19.76
N SER A 297 0.93 48.49 -20.72
CA SER A 297 1.52 47.22 -21.08
C SER A 297 2.40 46.71 -19.94
N ALA A 298 2.22 45.44 -19.59
CA ALA A 298 2.88 44.77 -18.48
C ALA A 298 4.41 44.87 -18.54
N SER A 299 4.99 45.75 -17.72
CA SER A 299 6.41 45.70 -17.38
C SER A 299 6.60 44.75 -16.20
N SER A 300 7.48 43.78 -16.40
CA SER A 300 7.93 42.79 -15.42
C SER A 300 8.80 43.48 -14.37
N GLY A 301 8.33 43.58 -13.13
CA GLY A 301 9.19 44.01 -12.02
C GLY A 301 8.44 44.70 -10.90
N GLU A 302 7.78 43.93 -10.04
CA GLU A 302 7.42 44.38 -8.69
C GLU A 302 7.19 43.15 -7.79
N GLU A 303 8.28 42.44 -7.52
CA GLU A 303 8.42 41.59 -6.32
C GLU A 303 9.10 42.43 -5.23
N ARG A 304 8.30 43.23 -4.54
CA ARG A 304 8.53 43.78 -3.20
C ARG A 304 7.23 44.44 -2.80
N TRP A 305 6.93 44.50 -1.50
CA TRP A 305 5.66 44.94 -0.90
C TRP A 305 4.62 43.79 -0.89
N TRP A 306 4.49 42.98 0.16
CA TRP A 306 4.65 43.24 1.58
C TRP A 306 4.86 41.93 2.36
N GLY A 307 5.81 41.96 3.31
CA GLY A 307 5.76 41.16 4.52
C GLY A 307 5.42 42.10 5.69
N THR A 308 4.34 41.77 6.39
CA THR A 308 4.04 41.92 7.84
C THR A 308 2.59 41.48 8.03
#